data_AF-A0A200QZD3-F1
#
_entry.id   AF-A0A200QZD3-F1
#
_cell.length_a   1.000
_cell.length_b   1.000
_cell.length_c   1.000
_cell.angle_alpha   90.00
_cell.angle_beta   90.00
_cell.angle_gamma   90.00
#
_symmetry.space_group_name_H-M   'P 1'
#
loop_
_entity.id
_entity.type
_entity.pdbx_description
1 polymer ?
#
loop_
_entity_poly.entity_id
_entity_poly.type
_entity_poly.pdbx_seq_one_letter_code
_entity_poly.pdbx_strand_id
1 'polypeptide(L)' 'MLNAAKDDRTRKAALKALVGLSTSDETVGALYQAGAISVIRSTPTSLEEAEIMTYKSNLLKRFQDLKFEDAAS' A
#
# COMPACT_ATOMS: atom_id res chain seq x y z
N MET A 1 -7.62 8.67 0.41
CA MET A 1 -7.17 8.86 1.81
C MET A 1 -5.64 8.89 1.94
N LEU A 2 -4.90 7.88 1.48
CA LEU A 2 -3.42 7.86 1.57
C LEU A 2 -2.71 8.98 0.81
N ASN A 3 -3.10 9.23 -0.44
CA ASN A 3 -2.47 10.27 -1.28
C ASN A 3 -2.79 11.71 -0.83
N ALA A 4 -3.75 11.89 0.08
CA ALA A 4 -4.18 13.21 0.58
C ALA A 4 -3.76 13.47 2.04
N ALA A 5 -3.12 12.51 2.69
CA ALA A 5 -2.70 12.63 4.08
C ALA A 5 -1.47 13.55 4.19
N LYS A 6 -1.63 14.65 4.95
CA LYS A 6 -0.62 15.71 5.07
C LYS A 6 0.52 15.38 6.02
N ASP A 7 0.33 14.42 6.92
CA ASP A 7 1.29 14.00 7.94
C ASP A 7 1.67 12.53 7.82
N ASP A 8 2.92 12.24 8.19
CA ASP A 8 3.55 10.93 8.09
C ASP A 8 2.87 9.89 8.98
N ARG A 9 2.45 10.31 10.19
CA ARG A 9 1.74 9.47 11.15
C ARG A 9 0.46 8.88 10.55
N THR A 10 -0.34 9.69 9.88
CA THR A 10 -1.58 9.23 9.22
C THR A 10 -1.26 8.28 8.06
N ARG A 11 -0.24 8.58 7.25
CA ARG A 11 0.18 7.69 6.15
C ARG A 11 0.64 6.34 6.68
N LYS A 12 1.45 6.34 7.75
CA LYS A 12 1.92 5.13 8.41
C LYS A 12 0.80 4.29 8.99
N ALA A 13 -0.12 4.91 9.73
CA ALA A 13 -1.26 4.21 10.32
C ALA A 13 -2.13 3.54 9.25
N ALA A 14 -2.40 4.25 8.15
CA ALA A 14 -3.16 3.70 7.03
C ALA A 14 -2.43 2.55 6.32
N LEU A 15 -1.13 2.68 6.05
CA LEU A 15 -0.34 1.59 5.46
C LEU A 15 -0.26 0.36 6.38
N LYS A 16 -0.09 0.57 7.69
CA LYS A 16 -0.11 -0.51 8.68
C LYS A 16 -1.46 -1.24 8.70
N ALA A 17 -2.56 -0.50 8.62
CA ALA A 17 -3.90 -1.09 8.54
C ALA A 17 -4.07 -1.91 7.25
N LEU A 18 -3.61 -1.41 6.10
CA LEU A 18 -3.65 -2.16 4.84
C LEU A 18 -2.83 -3.46 4.91
N VAL A 19 -1.65 -3.42 5.53
CA VAL A 19 -0.85 -4.64 5.77
C VAL A 19 -1.64 -5.64 6.62
N GLY A 20 -2.31 -5.18 7.67
CA GLY A 20 -3.16 -6.03 8.52
C GLY A 20 -4.37 -6.63 7.80
N LEU A 21 -4.92 -5.94 6.80
CA LEU A 21 -6.01 -6.43 5.96
C LEU A 21 -5.53 -7.41 4.89
N SER A 22 -4.28 -7.33 4.46
CA SER A 22 -3.73 -8.11 3.32
C SER A 22 -3.35 -9.55 3.67
N THR A 23 -4.05 -10.15 4.64
CA THR A 23 -3.79 -11.50 5.16
C THR A 23 -4.38 -12.61 4.28
N SER A 24 -5.45 -12.32 3.52
CA SER A 24 -6.07 -13.27 2.58
C SER A 24 -5.97 -12.79 1.13
N ASP A 25 -5.97 -13.73 0.19
CA ASP A 25 -5.87 -13.42 -1.24
C ASP A 25 -7.13 -12.68 -1.73
N GLU A 26 -8.32 -12.96 -1.17
CA GLU A 26 -9.56 -12.25 -1.47
C GLU A 26 -9.48 -10.77 -1.09
N THR A 27 -8.88 -10.48 0.08
CA THR A 27 -8.75 -9.09 0.55
C THR A 27 -7.74 -8.34 -0.31
N VAL A 28 -6.64 -8.98 -0.69
CA VAL A 28 -5.67 -8.39 -1.63
C VAL A 28 -6.32 -8.16 -3.00
N GLY A 29 -7.15 -9.09 -3.48
CA GLY A 29 -7.95 -8.92 -4.69
C GLY A 29 -8.89 -7.72 -4.63
N ALA A 30 -9.61 -7.54 -3.51
CA ALA A 30 -10.48 -6.37 -3.31
C ALA A 30 -9.69 -5.05 -3.28
N LEU A 31 -8.51 -5.04 -2.64
CA LEU A 31 -7.61 -3.89 -2.63
C LEU A 31 -7.09 -3.57 -4.03
N TYR A 32 -6.74 -4.60 -4.82
CA TYR A 32 -6.31 -4.43 -6.20
C TYR A 32 -7.41 -3.78 -7.06
N GLN A 33 -8.64 -4.30 -6.98
CA GLN A 33 -9.80 -3.72 -7.69
C GLN A 33 -10.08 -2.26 -7.27
N ALA A 34 -9.76 -1.88 -6.04
CA ALA A 34 -9.86 -0.51 -5.55
C ALA A 34 -8.70 0.41 -6.00
N GLY A 35 -7.78 -0.07 -6.84
CA GLY A 35 -6.65 0.72 -7.34
C GLY A 35 -5.54 0.94 -6.30
N ALA A 36 -5.42 0.06 -5.29
CA ALA A 36 -4.48 0.25 -4.19
C ALA A 36 -3.01 0.33 -4.64
N ILE A 37 -2.62 -0.36 -5.72
CA ILE A 37 -1.22 -0.37 -6.21
C ILE A 37 -0.75 1.05 -6.55
N SER A 38 -1.49 1.77 -7.39
CA SER A 38 -1.16 3.15 -7.78
C SER A 38 -1.11 4.10 -6.59
N VAL A 39 -2.04 3.96 -5.64
CA VAL A 39 -2.07 4.77 -4.41
C VAL A 39 -0.86 4.49 -3.51
N ILE A 40 -0.50 3.23 -3.31
CA ILE A 40 0.66 2.84 -2.47
C ILE A 40 1.95 3.35 -3.11
N ARG A 41 2.12 3.21 -4.43
CA ARG A 41 3.30 3.70 -5.16
C ARG A 41 3.45 5.22 -5.02
N SER A 42 2.38 5.97 -5.27
CA SER A 42 2.37 7.44 -5.20
C SER A 42 2.46 8.01 -3.78
N THR A 43 2.22 7.21 -2.74
CA THR A 43 2.32 7.66 -1.34
C THR A 43 3.73 8.19 -1.03
N PRO A 44 3.90 9.44 -0.60
CA PRO A 44 5.21 10.00 -0.29
C PRO A 44 5.91 9.26 0.86
N THR A 45 7.18 8.93 0.65
CA THR A 45 8.10 8.42 1.67
C THR A 45 8.94 9.57 2.19
N SER A 46 8.92 9.80 3.50
CA SER A 46 9.94 10.62 4.16
C SER A 46 11.11 9.73 4.57
N LEU A 47 12.30 10.32 4.71
CA LEU A 47 13.49 9.60 5.18
C LEU A 47 13.41 9.25 6.68
N GLU A 48 12.56 9.94 7.44
CA GLU A 48 12.40 9.77 8.88
C GLU A 48 11.53 8.55 9.25
N GLU A 49 10.73 8.02 8.30
CA GLU A 49 9.85 6.87 8.55
C GLU A 49 10.18 5.65 7.67
N ALA A 50 11.30 4.97 7.98
CA ALA A 50 11.68 3.69 7.36
C ALA A 50 10.55 2.62 7.42
N GLU A 51 9.65 2.72 8.40
CA GLU A 51 8.45 1.88 8.50
C GLU A 51 7.48 2.09 7.33
N ILE A 52 7.30 3.32 6.83
CA ILE A 52 6.45 3.60 5.65
C ILE A 52 6.99 2.83 4.45
N MET A 53 8.31 2.91 4.21
CA MET A 53 8.94 2.21 3.10
C MET A 53 8.79 0.69 3.23
N THR A 54 8.94 0.17 4.45
CA THR A 54 8.75 -1.26 4.76
C THR A 54 7.32 -1.71 4.47
N TYR A 55 6.31 -0.98 4.94
CA TYR A 55 4.91 -1.33 4.69
C TYR A 55 4.54 -1.25 3.21
N LYS A 56 5.02 -0.22 2.49
CA LYS A 56 4.84 -0.11 1.04
C LYS A 56 5.42 -1.32 0.31
N SER A 57 6.69 -1.65 0.60
CA SER A 57 7.38 -2.78 -0.05
C SER A 57 6.67 -4.11 0.23
N ASN A 58 6.22 -4.35 1.46
CA ASN A 58 5.49 -5.57 1.82
C ASN A 58 4.17 -5.69 1.06
N LEU A 59 3.39 -4.60 0.97
CA LEU A 59 2.14 -4.59 0.22
C LEU A 59 2.38 -4.84 -1.27
N LEU A 60 3.32 -4.12 -1.87
CA LEU A 60 3.65 -4.28 -3.30
C LEU A 60 4.13 -5.70 -3.62
N LYS A 61 4.95 -6.28 -2.75
CA LYS A 61 5.37 -7.68 -2.88
C LYS A 61 4.17 -8.62 -2.81
N ARG A 62 3.22 -8.40 -1.91
CA ARG A 62 2.01 -9.22 -1.80
C ARG A 62 1.17 -9.19 -3.07
N PHE A 63 1.02 -8.04 -3.72
CA PHE A 63 0.37 -7.93 -5.02
C PHE A 63 1.14 -8.69 -6.12
N GLN A 64 2.47 -8.55 -6.15
CA GLN A 64 3.33 -9.26 -7.11
C GLN A 64 3.29 -10.78 -6.95
N ASP A 65 3.31 -11.29 -5.72
CA ASP A 65 3.24 -12.73 -5.43
C ASP A 65 1.94 -13.35 -5.96
N LEU A 66 0.86 -12.56 -6.02
CA LEU A 66 -0.43 -12.95 -6.59
C LEU A 66 -0.59 -12.60 -8.08
N LYS A 67 0.48 -12.11 -8.71
CA LYS A 67 0.52 -11.69 -10.13
C LYS A 67 -0.48 -10.58 -10.47
N PHE A 68 -0.78 -9.72 -9.49
CA PHE A 68 -1.51 -8.49 -9.75
C PHE A 68 -0.55 -7.44 -10.31
N GLU A 69 -0.71 -7.13 -11.60
CA GLU A 69 0.01 -6.06 -12.28
C GLU A 69 -0.81 -4.77 -12.27
N ASP A 70 -0.14 -3.62 -12.34
CA ASP A 70 -0.83 -2.33 -12.42
C ASP A 70 -1.50 -2.23 -13.80
N ALA A 71 -2.84 -2.31 -13.85
CA ALA A 71 -3.60 -2.16 -15.09
C ALA A 71 -3.69 -0.67 -15.51
N ALA A 72 -2.56 0.01 -15.66
CA ALA A 72 -2.44 1.32 -16.30
C ALA A 72 -0.97 1.71 -16.46
N SER A 73 -0.48 1.69 -17.70
CA SER A 73 0.64 2.52 -18.16
C SER A 73 0.07 3.75 -18.87
#